data_AF-A0A8T0FIE8-F1
#
_entry.id   AF-A0A8T0FIE8-F1
#
_cell.length_a   1.000
_cell.length_b   1.000
_cell.length_c   1.000
_cell.angle_alpha   90.00
_cell.angle_beta   90.00
_cell.angle_gamma   90.00
#
_symmetry.space_group_name_H-M   'P 1'
#
loop_
_entity.id
_entity.type
_entity.pdbx_description
1 polymer ?
#
loop_
_entity_poly.entity_id
_entity_poly.type
_entity_poly.pdbx_seq_one_letter_code
_entity_poly.pdbx_strand_id
1 'polypeptide(L)'
;MRTRILDHYCNIEWRIDNFSKHYRDIYSDVITPYCDCRTKWKVAVKFNGNTMDIGFKRCDGEQDIVKGTFQLSVENSAGQVYAKATVEQSDVDVLTFLPRPAMSGKELYDDQGKSFKLMEDDVLVIKGAMDLTGCCIKTTCFVGFS
;
A
#
# COMPACT_ATOMS: atom_id res chain seq x y z
N MET A 1 26.52 5.83 -21.58
CA MET A 1 26.06 7.07 -20.93
C MET A 1 25.07 6.68 -19.83
N ARG A 2 25.47 6.93 -18.57
CA ARG A 2 24.77 6.79 -17.26
C ARG A 2 23.75 5.66 -17.04
N THR A 3 24.26 4.53 -16.55
CA THR A 3 23.57 3.67 -15.58
C THR A 3 23.33 4.46 -14.30
N ARG A 4 22.11 4.97 -14.13
CA ARG A 4 21.57 5.29 -12.81
C ARG A 4 20.23 4.58 -12.69
N ILE A 5 20.29 3.32 -12.25
CA ILE A 5 19.17 2.75 -11.51
C ILE A 5 19.24 3.48 -10.18
N LEU A 6 18.45 4.55 -10.04
CA LEU A 6 18.14 5.09 -8.72
C LEU A 6 17.14 4.11 -8.15
N ASP A 7 17.51 3.42 -7.07
CA ASP A 7 16.60 2.52 -6.38
C ASP A 7 15.48 3.38 -5.77
N HIS A 8 14.29 3.33 -6.38
CA HIS A 8 13.12 4.05 -5.89
C HIS A 8 12.38 3.17 -4.92
N TYR A 9 13.02 2.99 -3.76
CA TYR A 9 12.58 2.07 -2.72
C TYR A 9 12.13 2.82 -1.47
N CYS A 10 10.95 2.47 -0.94
CA CYS A 10 10.50 2.95 0.35
C CYS A 10 9.82 1.88 1.19
N ASN A 11 10.02 1.98 2.50
CA ASN A 11 9.26 1.25 3.51
C ASN A 11 8.25 2.18 4.16
N ILE A 12 7.09 1.63 4.49
CA ILE A 12 6.00 2.33 5.16
C ILE A 12 5.54 1.52 6.36
N GLU A 13 5.28 2.22 7.45
CA GLU A 13 4.51 1.73 8.57
C GLU A 13 3.44 2.77 8.88
N TRP A 14 2.18 2.39 8.74
CA TRP A 14 1.04 3.24 8.99
C TRP A 14 0.19 2.64 10.11
N ARG A 15 0.14 3.34 11.24
CA ARG A 15 -0.69 2.99 12.39
C ARG A 15 -2.02 3.73 12.30
N ILE A 16 -3.12 2.99 12.40
CA ILE A 16 -4.49 3.52 12.37
C ILE A 16 -5.13 3.25 13.73
N ASP A 17 -5.28 4.30 14.53
CA ASP A 17 -5.94 4.21 15.83
C ASP A 17 -7.47 4.27 15.68
N ASN A 18 -8.16 3.63 16.64
CA ASN A 18 -9.61 3.50 16.65
C ASN A 18 -10.17 2.89 15.35
N PHE A 19 -9.48 1.89 14.77
CA PHE A 19 -9.81 1.33 13.45
C PHE A 19 -11.27 0.92 13.34
N SER A 20 -11.82 0.28 14.38
CA SER A 20 -13.22 -0.19 14.40
C SER A 20 -14.25 0.92 14.15
N LYS A 21 -13.91 2.18 14.47
CA LYS A 21 -14.80 3.36 14.31
C LYS A 21 -14.78 3.96 12.92
N HIS A 22 -13.88 3.54 12.02
CA HIS A 22 -13.81 4.07 10.66
C HIS A 22 -14.80 3.35 9.74
N TYR A 23 -15.65 4.09 9.05
CA TYR A 23 -16.63 3.54 8.09
C TYR A 23 -16.54 4.19 6.71
N ARG A 24 -15.56 5.08 6.52
CA ARG A 24 -15.29 5.80 5.28
C ARG A 24 -13.84 5.52 4.91
N ASP A 25 -13.54 5.60 3.61
CA ASP A 25 -12.19 5.40 3.11
C ASP A 25 -11.18 6.25 3.87
N ILE A 26 -10.08 5.62 4.26
CA ILE A 26 -8.97 6.27 4.95
C ILE A 26 -7.70 6.16 4.10
N TYR A 27 -6.86 7.17 4.23
CA TYR A 27 -5.65 7.32 3.44
C TYR A 27 -4.50 7.70 4.35
N SER A 28 -3.32 7.13 4.11
CA SER A 28 -2.09 7.56 4.75
C SER A 28 -1.67 8.96 4.30
N ASP A 29 -0.61 9.46 4.93
CA ASP A 29 0.16 10.56 4.39
C ASP A 29 0.76 10.21 3.02
N VAL A 30 1.18 11.25 2.30
CA VAL A 30 1.81 11.10 0.98
C VAL A 30 3.19 10.47 1.14
N ILE A 31 3.41 9.41 0.36
CA ILE A 31 4.65 8.66 0.28
C ILE A 31 5.34 9.03 -1.03
N THR A 32 6.63 9.33 -0.93
CA THR A 32 7.49 9.60 -2.09
C THR A 32 8.65 8.59 -2.02
N PRO A 33 8.75 7.63 -2.96
CA PRO A 33 9.71 6.52 -2.86
C PRO A 33 11.18 6.92 -2.82
N TYR A 34 11.52 8.10 -3.36
CA TYR A 34 12.87 8.65 -3.37
C TYR A 34 12.81 10.17 -3.38
N CYS A 35 13.86 10.86 -2.93
CA CYS A 35 13.93 12.31 -3.07
C CYS A 35 13.86 12.71 -4.56
N ASP A 36 13.09 13.73 -4.90
CA ASP A 36 12.81 14.14 -6.29
C ASP A 36 12.07 13.11 -7.18
N CYS A 37 11.57 12.02 -6.60
CA CYS A 37 10.65 11.15 -7.32
C CYS A 37 9.36 11.92 -7.64
N ARG A 38 8.92 11.86 -8.90
CA ARG A 38 7.72 12.56 -9.34
C ARG A 38 6.45 11.87 -8.89
N THR A 39 6.51 10.55 -8.73
CA THR A 39 5.34 9.78 -8.35
C THR A 39 5.07 9.89 -6.85
N LYS A 40 3.80 10.11 -6.52
CA LYS A 40 3.32 10.29 -5.16
C LYS A 40 2.26 9.24 -4.86
N TRP A 41 2.44 8.55 -3.76
CA TRP A 41 1.60 7.42 -3.38
C TRP A 41 0.94 7.66 -2.03
N LYS A 42 -0.10 6.89 -1.76
CA LYS A 42 -0.68 6.72 -0.43
C LYS A 42 -1.01 5.25 -0.24
N VAL A 43 -1.02 4.80 1.01
CA VAL A 43 -1.74 3.58 1.38
C VAL A 43 -3.20 3.97 1.58
N ALA A 44 -4.11 3.21 0.98
CA ALA A 44 -5.54 3.41 1.08
C ALA A 44 -6.18 2.17 1.72
N VAL A 45 -7.13 2.40 2.62
CA VAL A 45 -8.11 1.40 3.03
C VAL A 45 -9.47 1.87 2.53
N LYS A 46 -10.05 1.15 1.57
CA LYS A 46 -11.38 1.41 1.04
C LYS A 46 -12.36 0.43 1.64
N PHE A 47 -13.52 0.89 2.08
CA PHE A 47 -14.51 0.02 2.74
C PHE A 47 -15.64 -0.36 1.78
N ASN A 48 -15.99 -1.65 1.76
CA ASN A 48 -17.11 -2.18 0.98
C ASN A 48 -17.99 -3.09 1.86
N GLY A 49 -18.90 -2.48 2.62
CA GLY A 49 -19.73 -3.18 3.60
C GLY A 49 -18.88 -3.83 4.70
N ASN A 50 -18.86 -5.17 4.72
CA ASN A 50 -18.13 -5.96 5.72
C ASN A 50 -16.71 -6.34 5.27
N THR A 51 -16.25 -5.82 4.14
CA THR A 51 -14.90 -6.04 3.63
C THR A 51 -14.18 -4.73 3.43
N MET A 52 -12.86 -4.81 3.27
CA MET A 52 -11.99 -3.69 3.02
C MET A 52 -10.96 -4.06 1.95
N ASP A 53 -10.65 -3.11 1.09
CA ASP A 53 -9.55 -3.19 0.13
C ASP A 53 -8.39 -2.36 0.66
N ILE A 54 -7.21 -2.97 0.78
CA ILE A 54 -6.00 -2.29 1.24
C ILE A 54 -4.99 -2.27 0.12
N GLY A 55 -4.38 -1.10 -0.12
CA GLY A 55 -3.45 -1.00 -1.22
C GLY A 55 -2.66 0.27 -1.34
N PHE A 56 -1.69 0.25 -2.26
CA PHE A 56 -1.02 1.43 -2.76
C PHE A 56 -1.87 2.10 -3.82
N LYS A 57 -2.05 3.41 -3.68
CA LYS A 57 -2.79 4.26 -4.62
C LYS A 57 -1.94 5.46 -5.01
N ARG A 58 -1.85 5.74 -6.31
CA ARG A 58 -1.24 6.98 -6.79
C ARG A 58 -2.10 8.21 -6.55
N CYS A 59 -1.44 9.32 -6.25
CA CYS A 59 -2.08 10.60 -5.93
C CYS A 59 -1.38 11.81 -6.59
N ASP A 60 -0.46 11.59 -7.50
CA ASP A 60 0.20 12.62 -8.33
C ASP A 60 -0.65 13.11 -9.50
N GLY A 61 -1.70 12.37 -9.89
CA GLY A 61 -2.57 12.71 -11.02
C GLY A 61 -1.98 12.38 -12.39
N GLU A 62 -0.80 11.77 -12.43
CA GLU A 62 -0.15 11.32 -13.66
C GLU A 62 -0.82 10.01 -14.15
N GLN A 63 -0.71 9.70 -15.44
CA GLN A 63 -1.31 8.49 -16.06
C GLN A 63 -0.28 7.52 -16.64
N ASP A 64 1.01 7.83 -16.51
CA ASP A 64 2.09 6.96 -16.95
C ASP A 64 2.08 5.63 -16.18
N ILE A 65 2.54 4.55 -16.81
CA ILE A 65 2.60 3.25 -16.14
C ILE A 65 3.85 3.21 -15.26
N VAL A 66 3.65 3.01 -13.96
CA VAL A 66 4.74 2.73 -13.02
C VAL A 66 4.86 1.23 -12.85
N LYS A 67 6.08 0.71 -13.02
CA LYS A 67 6.41 -0.70 -12.79
C LYS A 67 7.19 -0.85 -11.50
N GLY A 68 6.84 -1.86 -10.73
CA GLY A 68 7.52 -2.14 -9.48
C GLY A 68 7.01 -3.37 -8.77
N THR A 69 7.69 -3.68 -7.67
CA THR A 69 7.28 -4.69 -6.71
C THR A 69 6.67 -3.99 -5.50
N PHE A 70 5.47 -4.40 -5.14
CA PHE A 70 4.72 -3.85 -4.02
C PHE A 70 4.45 -4.94 -3.00
N GLN A 71 4.74 -4.66 -1.74
CA GLN A 71 4.53 -5.56 -0.63
C GLN A 71 3.68 -4.84 0.40
N LEU A 72 2.64 -5.50 0.89
CA LEU A 72 1.80 -5.01 1.98
C LEU A 72 1.57 -6.14 2.98
N SER A 73 1.70 -5.81 4.27
CA SER A 73 1.20 -6.64 5.36
C SER A 73 0.27 -5.83 6.24
N VAL A 74 -0.74 -6.52 6.77
CA VAL A 74 -1.70 -5.97 7.72
C VAL A 74 -1.52 -6.71 9.02
N GLU A 75 -1.36 -5.97 10.10
CA GLU A 75 -1.04 -6.46 11.43
C GLU A 75 -1.95 -5.81 12.48
N ASN A 76 -2.14 -6.46 13.62
CA ASN A 76 -2.65 -5.79 14.82
C ASN A 76 -1.48 -5.22 15.64
N SER A 77 -1.78 -4.48 16.71
CA SER A 77 -0.78 -3.88 17.59
C SER A 77 0.15 -4.88 18.30
N ALA A 78 -0.22 -6.17 18.38
CA ALA A 78 0.62 -7.23 18.90
C ALA A 78 1.58 -7.83 17.86
N GLY A 79 1.57 -7.32 16.61
CA GLY A 79 2.39 -7.82 15.50
C GLY A 79 1.85 -9.10 14.87
N GLN A 80 0.61 -9.49 15.17
CA GLN A 80 -0.02 -10.63 14.52
C GLN A 80 -0.40 -10.23 13.09
N VAL A 81 0.15 -10.94 12.11
CA VAL A 81 -0.12 -10.70 10.69
C VAL A 81 -1.49 -11.28 10.32
N TYR A 82 -2.34 -10.42 9.76
CA TYR A 82 -3.62 -10.79 9.19
C TYR A 82 -3.49 -11.31 7.76
N ALA A 83 -2.78 -10.54 6.93
CA ALA A 83 -2.58 -10.85 5.53
C ALA A 83 -1.26 -10.24 5.06
N LYS A 84 -0.67 -10.91 4.06
CA LYS A 84 0.50 -10.42 3.35
C LYS A 84 0.29 -10.63 1.86
N ALA A 85 0.46 -9.57 1.09
CA ALA A 85 0.42 -9.63 -0.36
C ALA A 85 1.74 -9.10 -0.91
N THR A 86 2.32 -9.84 -1.85
CA THR A 86 3.37 -9.35 -2.72
C THR A 86 2.81 -9.36 -4.13
N VAL A 87 2.88 -8.21 -4.78
CA VAL A 87 2.33 -8.02 -6.11
C VAL A 87 3.41 -7.40 -6.98
N GLU A 88 3.73 -8.08 -8.06
CA GLU A 88 4.54 -7.54 -9.16
C GLU A 88 3.55 -7.04 -10.21
N GLN A 89 3.44 -5.72 -10.37
CA GLN A 89 2.44 -5.13 -11.26
C GLN A 89 2.98 -3.94 -12.06
N SER A 90 2.26 -3.66 -13.14
CA SER A 90 2.44 -2.52 -14.03
C SER A 90 1.17 -1.67 -14.07
N ASP A 91 0.55 -1.38 -12.91
CA ASP A 91 -0.72 -0.65 -12.85
C ASP A 91 -0.85 0.29 -11.65
N VAL A 92 -1.87 1.15 -11.72
CA VAL A 92 -2.07 2.38 -10.94
C VAL A 92 -2.43 2.15 -9.47
N ASP A 93 -3.13 1.04 -9.16
CA ASP A 93 -3.58 0.67 -7.81
C ASP A 93 -3.27 -0.82 -7.54
N VAL A 94 -2.62 -1.13 -6.42
CA VAL A 94 -2.38 -2.51 -5.96
C VAL A 94 -3.28 -2.77 -4.76
N LEU A 95 -4.42 -3.44 -4.93
CA LEU A 95 -5.40 -3.70 -3.87
C LEU A 95 -5.42 -5.19 -3.46
N THR A 96 -5.37 -5.45 -2.15
CA THR A 96 -5.65 -6.76 -1.54
C THR A 96 -7.01 -6.69 -0.85
N PHE A 97 -7.88 -7.65 -1.13
CA PHE A 97 -9.22 -7.76 -0.56
C PHE A 97 -9.19 -8.52 0.77
N LEU A 98 -9.73 -7.93 1.84
CA LEU A 98 -9.75 -8.55 3.17
C LEU A 98 -11.12 -8.37 3.86
N PRO A 99 -11.61 -9.39 4.58
CA PRO A 99 -12.69 -9.18 5.55
C PRO A 99 -12.34 -8.07 6.56
N ARG A 100 -13.35 -7.31 7.00
CA ARG A 100 -13.14 -6.22 7.95
C ARG A 100 -12.97 -6.78 9.37
N PRO A 101 -11.85 -6.50 10.05
CA PRO A 101 -11.66 -6.92 11.44
C PRO A 101 -12.45 -6.04 12.41
N ALA A 102 -12.89 -6.64 13.52
CA ALA A 102 -13.67 -5.98 14.57
C ALA A 102 -13.19 -6.42 15.97
N MET A 103 -13.37 -5.56 16.98
CA MET A 103 -13.01 -5.88 18.37
C MET A 103 -13.95 -6.91 19.03
N SER A 104 -15.23 -6.89 18.67
CA SER A 104 -16.29 -7.68 19.33
C SER A 104 -16.84 -8.83 18.47
N GLY A 105 -16.25 -9.06 17.29
CA GLY A 105 -16.70 -10.08 16.34
C GLY A 105 -16.08 -11.47 16.59
N LYS A 106 -16.58 -12.47 15.87
CA LYS A 106 -15.90 -13.77 15.73
C LYS A 106 -14.50 -13.54 15.16
N GLU A 107 -13.53 -14.26 15.68
CA GLU A 107 -12.18 -14.34 15.12
C GLU A 107 -12.23 -14.64 13.61
N LEU A 108 -11.44 -13.91 12.83
CA LEU A 108 -11.31 -14.13 11.40
C LEU A 108 -10.18 -15.12 11.18
N TYR A 109 -10.47 -16.31 10.65
CA TYR A 109 -9.43 -17.32 10.43
C TYR A 109 -8.85 -17.17 9.01
N ASP A 110 -7.53 -17.21 8.89
CA ASP A 110 -6.85 -17.38 7.60
C ASP A 110 -6.95 -18.84 7.11
N ASP A 111 -6.49 -19.10 5.89
CA ASP A 111 -6.49 -20.44 5.28
C ASP A 111 -5.59 -21.45 6.03
N GLN A 112 -4.74 -20.97 6.95
CA GLN A 112 -3.90 -21.79 7.83
C GLN A 112 -4.53 -22.02 9.21
N GLY A 113 -5.74 -21.50 9.45
CA GLY A 113 -6.45 -21.61 10.73
C GLY A 113 -5.95 -20.63 11.80
N LYS A 114 -5.15 -19.61 11.45
CA LYS A 114 -4.76 -18.54 12.37
C LYS A 114 -5.87 -17.51 12.47
N SER A 115 -6.34 -17.24 13.68
CA SER A 115 -7.33 -16.19 13.93
C SER A 115 -6.71 -14.81 13.94
N PHE A 116 -7.35 -13.83 13.33
CA PHE A 116 -7.04 -12.41 13.45
C PHE A 116 -8.16 -11.69 14.19
N LYS A 117 -7.75 -10.84 15.12
CA LYS A 117 -8.63 -9.95 15.88
C LYS A 117 -7.88 -8.64 16.17
N LEU A 118 -8.60 -7.53 16.14
CA LEU A 118 -8.08 -6.28 16.71
C LEU A 118 -7.87 -6.48 18.21
N MET A 119 -6.78 -5.94 18.73
CA MET A 119 -6.52 -5.90 20.15
C MET A 119 -7.41 -4.86 20.83
N GLU A 120 -7.41 -4.81 22.16
CA GLU A 120 -8.23 -3.87 22.94
C GLU A 120 -7.89 -2.38 22.67
N ASP A 121 -6.68 -2.10 22.17
CA ASP A 121 -6.26 -0.75 21.78
C ASP A 121 -6.84 -0.30 20.42
N ASP A 122 -7.62 -1.16 19.75
CA ASP A 122 -8.31 -0.87 18.48
C ASP A 122 -7.39 -0.34 17.38
N VAL A 123 -6.19 -0.91 17.29
CA VAL A 123 -5.19 -0.48 16.31
C VAL A 123 -5.02 -1.51 15.19
N LEU A 124 -5.08 -0.99 13.96
CA LEU A 124 -4.61 -1.68 12.78
C LEU A 124 -3.28 -1.06 12.33
N VAL A 125 -2.30 -1.91 12.03
CA VAL A 125 -1.00 -1.50 11.49
C VAL A 125 -0.89 -2.02 10.07
N ILE A 126 -0.60 -1.14 9.12
CA ILE A 126 -0.31 -1.52 7.74
C ILE A 126 1.17 -1.25 7.49
N LYS A 127 1.92 -2.30 7.17
CA LYS A 127 3.30 -2.19 6.74
C LYS A 127 3.39 -2.45 5.25
N GLY A 128 4.33 -1.79 4.60
CA GLY A 128 4.54 -2.00 3.18
C GLY A 128 5.93 -1.67 2.73
N ALA A 129 6.30 -2.23 1.58
CA ALA A 129 7.50 -1.90 0.85
C ALA A 129 7.13 -1.70 -0.61
N MET A 130 7.76 -0.73 -1.25
CA MET A 130 7.60 -0.45 -2.67
C MET A 130 8.99 -0.32 -3.28
N ASP A 131 9.23 -1.01 -4.39
CA ASP A 131 10.44 -0.94 -5.19
C ASP A 131 10.07 -0.65 -6.65
N LEU A 132 10.35 0.58 -7.12
CA LEU A 132 9.95 1.04 -8.45
C LEU A 132 11.14 1.03 -9.42
N THR A 133 10.92 0.43 -10.59
CA THR A 133 11.95 0.31 -11.64
C THR A 133 11.71 1.20 -12.86
N GLY A 134 10.60 1.96 -12.89
CA GLY A 134 10.21 2.79 -14.04
C GLY A 134 9.63 4.19 -13.75
N CYS A 135 9.64 4.65 -12.50
CA CYS A 135 8.84 5.83 -12.09
C CYS A 135 9.40 7.22 -12.46
N CYS A 136 10.63 7.29 -12.97
CA CYS A 136 11.29 8.56 -13.32
C CYS A 136 11.82 8.61 -14.76
N ILE A 137 11.48 7.60 -15.58
CA ILE A 137 11.91 7.56 -16.97
C ILE A 137 10.93 8.42 -17.77
N LYS A 138 11.22 9.71 -17.89
CA LYS A 138 10.75 10.44 -19.08
C LYS A 138 11.30 9.69 -20.28
N THR A 139 10.41 9.14 -21.10
CA THR A 139 10.70 8.94 -22.52
C THR A 139 11.38 10.21 -23.00
N THR A 140 12.66 10.11 -23.32
CA THR A 140 13.46 11.19 -23.88
C THR A 140 12.64 11.93 -24.93
N CYS A 141 12.45 13.24 -24.75
CA CYS A 141 11.95 14.11 -25.80
C CYS A 141 12.81 13.88 -27.06
N PHE A 142 12.13 13.80 -28.20
CA PHE A 142 12.72 13.67 -29.52
C PHE A 142 13.98 14.55 -29.67
N VAL A 143 15.08 13.94 -30.12
CA VAL A 143 16.20 14.69 -30.68
C VAL A 143 15.70 15.24 -32.02
N GLY A 144 15.05 16.40 -31.98
CA GLY A 144 14.83 17.20 -33.16
C GLY A 144 16.18 17.80 -33.55
N PHE A 145 16.80 17.24 -34.59
CA PHE A 145 17.86 17.96 -35.30
C PHE A 145 17.16 19.07 -36.11
N SER A 146 17.48 20.31 -35.79
CA SER A 146 17.23 21.49 -36.62
C SER A 146 18.54 22.19 -36.90
#